data_AF-A0A3D2TQ56-F1
#
_entry.id   AF-A0A3D2TQ56-F1
#
_cell.length_a   1.000
_cell.length_b   1.000
_cell.length_c   1.000
_cell.angle_alpha   90.00
_cell.angle_beta   90.00
_cell.angle_gamma   90.00
#
_symmetry.space_group_name_H-M   'P 1'
#
loop_
_entity.id
_entity.type
_entity.pdbx_description
1 polymer ?
#
loop_
_entity_poly.entity_id
_entity_poly.type
_entity_poly.pdbx_seq_one_letter_code
_entity_poly.pdbx_strand_id
1 'polypeptide(L)'
;MKKLSTNNADNLILKFCVKVIISSVISILLFSYIAGKIVFALDLDLELSKYISVAICVLCACVISFVSVNGFKNNGILLGLIAEMPLVFYSLVNLIFNGNYVLFFVIKTVLIILFGMLIGELTVRKNKKIKVSKWK
;
A
#
# COMPACT_ATOMS: atom_id res chain seq x y z
N MET A 1 31.89 -13.40 0.70
CA MET A 1 30.65 -12.59 0.63
C MET A 1 31.04 -11.11 0.62
N LYS A 2 30.82 -10.36 -0.47
CA LYS A 2 31.12 -8.91 -0.48
C LYS A 2 30.11 -8.22 0.44
N LYS A 3 30.56 -7.67 1.57
CA LYS A 3 29.77 -6.78 2.42
C LYS A 3 29.27 -5.64 1.53
N LEU A 4 27.95 -5.47 1.43
CA LEU A 4 27.35 -4.28 0.83
C LEU A 4 27.92 -3.08 1.59
N SER A 5 28.52 -2.13 0.86
CA SER A 5 28.89 -0.84 1.44
C SER A 5 27.62 -0.17 1.95
N THR A 6 27.65 0.30 3.20
CA THR A 6 26.52 0.90 3.94
C THR A 6 25.76 1.94 3.12
N ASN A 7 26.46 2.78 2.35
CA ASN A 7 25.86 3.80 1.47
C ASN A 7 24.76 3.30 0.52
N ASN A 8 24.87 2.08 0.00
CA ASN A 8 23.87 1.57 -0.95
C ASN A 8 22.59 1.07 -0.27
N ALA A 9 22.68 0.62 0.99
CA ALA A 9 21.51 0.18 1.75
C ALA A 9 20.70 1.38 2.25
N ASP A 10 21.39 2.42 2.74
CA ASP A 10 20.75 3.63 3.28
C ASP A 10 19.95 4.37 2.20
N ASN A 11 20.51 4.49 0.99
CA ASN A 11 19.83 5.10 -0.16
C ASN A 11 18.58 4.31 -0.58
N LEU A 12 18.58 2.99 -0.42
CA LEU A 12 17.45 2.13 -0.78
C LEU A 12 16.29 2.31 0.19
N ILE A 13 16.59 2.44 1.49
CA ILE A 13 15.60 2.73 2.55
C ILE A 13 15.04 4.15 2.38
N LEU A 14 15.89 5.14 2.10
CA LEU A 14 15.44 6.51 1.85
C LEU A 14 14.45 6.56 0.67
N LYS A 15 14.79 5.92 -0.45
CA LYS A 15 13.90 5.82 -1.61
C LYS A 15 12.58 5.14 -1.28
N PHE A 16 12.61 4.11 -0.44
CA PHE A 16 11.39 3.46 0.04
C PHE A 16 10.49 4.45 0.79
N CYS A 17 11.03 5.17 1.79
CA CYS A 17 10.25 6.15 2.56
C CYS A 17 9.66 7.26 1.68
N VAL A 18 10.46 7.79 0.74
CA VAL A 18 9.99 8.81 -0.20
C VAL A 18 8.86 8.29 -1.09
N LYS A 19 9.01 7.07 -1.63
CA LYS A 19 7.97 6.42 -2.43
C LYS A 19 6.69 6.19 -1.64
N VAL A 20 6.80 5.74 -0.39
CA VAL A 20 5.65 5.54 0.51
C VAL A 20 4.87 6.86 0.65
N ILE A 21 5.52 7.94 1.08
CA ILE A 21 4.85 9.24 1.30
C ILE A 21 4.20 9.75 0.03
N ILE A 22 4.94 9.78 -1.09
CA ILE A 22 4.44 10.30 -2.37
C ILE A 22 3.27 9.45 -2.88
N SER A 23 3.42 8.13 -2.87
CA SER A 23 2.38 7.23 -3.37
C SER A 23 1.11 7.30 -2.52
N SER A 24 1.22 7.40 -1.19
CA SER A 24 0.06 7.55 -0.30
C SER A 24 -0.74 8.82 -0.62
N VAL A 25 -0.07 9.97 -0.74
CA VAL A 25 -0.75 11.24 -1.04
C VAL A 25 -1.42 11.19 -2.42
N ILE A 26 -0.67 10.75 -3.44
CA ILE A 26 -1.19 10.70 -4.82
C ILE A 26 -2.35 9.72 -4.93
N SER A 27 -2.24 8.51 -4.36
CA SER A 27 -3.29 7.49 -4.48
C SER A 27 -4.58 7.92 -3.79
N ILE A 28 -4.49 8.48 -2.58
CA ILE A 28 -5.67 8.94 -1.83
C ILE A 28 -6.38 10.05 -2.62
N LEU A 29 -5.64 11.05 -3.10
CA LEU A 29 -6.22 12.16 -3.87
C LEU A 29 -6.87 11.66 -5.16
N LEU A 30 -6.15 10.82 -5.92
CA LEU A 30 -6.62 10.28 -7.20
C LEU A 30 -7.89 9.45 -7.01
N PHE A 31 -7.87 8.45 -6.13
CA PHE A 31 -9.01 7.55 -5.97
C PHE A 31 -10.20 8.22 -5.30
N SER A 32 -9.97 9.17 -4.38
CA SER A 32 -11.06 9.97 -3.80
C SER A 32 -11.71 10.88 -4.84
N TYR A 33 -10.92 11.49 -5.73
CA TYR A 33 -11.44 12.29 -6.84
C TYR A 33 -12.28 11.47 -7.82
N ILE A 34 -11.78 10.31 -8.23
CA ILE A 34 -12.50 9.40 -9.13
C ILE A 34 -13.80 8.93 -8.48
N ALA A 35 -13.75 8.51 -7.22
CA ALA A 35 -14.92 8.06 -6.49
C ALA A 35 -15.96 9.19 -6.32
N GLY A 36 -15.52 10.41 -5.99
CA GLY A 36 -16.41 11.57 -5.90
C GLY A 36 -17.11 11.87 -7.22
N LYS A 37 -16.40 11.79 -8.35
CA LYS A 37 -17.01 11.91 -9.68
C LYS A 37 -18.04 10.83 -9.96
N ILE A 38 -17.77 9.58 -9.59
CA ILE A 38 -18.70 8.47 -9.80
C ILE A 38 -19.97 8.66 -8.96
N VAL A 39 -19.81 9.00 -7.68
CA VAL A 39 -20.94 9.26 -6.77
C VAL A 39 -21.83 10.36 -7.32
N PHE A 40 -21.23 11.47 -7.78
CA PHE A 40 -21.99 12.58 -8.34
C PHE A 40 -22.65 12.24 -9.69
N ALA A 41 -21.94 11.53 -10.58
CA ALA A 41 -22.46 11.21 -11.91
C ALA A 41 -23.58 10.17 -11.89
N LEU A 42 -23.58 9.27 -10.91
CA LEU A 42 -24.58 8.21 -10.75
C LEU A 42 -25.65 8.55 -9.70
N ASP A 43 -25.61 9.74 -9.12
CA ASP A 43 -26.49 10.20 -8.05
C ASP A 43 -26.60 9.17 -6.89
N LEU A 44 -25.45 8.63 -6.47
CA LEU A 44 -25.40 7.61 -5.44
C LEU A 44 -25.66 8.22 -4.06
N ASP A 45 -26.44 7.51 -3.26
CA ASP A 45 -26.69 7.88 -1.87
C ASP A 45 -25.38 7.98 -1.06
N LEU A 46 -25.31 8.99 -0.21
CA LEU A 46 -24.22 9.26 0.71
C LEU A 46 -24.02 8.10 1.71
N GLU A 47 -25.05 7.28 1.97
CA GLU A 47 -24.87 6.06 2.77
C GLU A 47 -23.84 5.10 2.15
N LEU A 48 -23.75 5.04 0.83
CA LEU A 48 -22.81 4.18 0.11
C LEU A 48 -21.35 4.63 0.26
N SER A 49 -21.11 5.89 0.65
CA SER A 49 -19.79 6.48 0.81
C SER A 49 -18.90 5.71 1.79
N LYS A 50 -19.49 5.05 2.79
CA LYS A 50 -18.79 4.22 3.78
C LYS A 50 -18.09 3.03 3.10
N TYR A 51 -18.79 2.34 2.20
CA TYR A 51 -18.27 1.19 1.45
C TYR A 51 -17.28 1.62 0.36
N ILE A 52 -17.59 2.72 -0.34
CA ILE A 52 -16.68 3.31 -1.33
C ILE A 52 -15.36 3.70 -0.68
N SER A 53 -15.39 4.29 0.51
CA SER A 53 -14.18 4.62 1.26
C SER A 53 -13.35 3.38 1.62
N VAL A 54 -13.98 2.22 1.92
CA VAL A 54 -13.25 0.95 2.09
C VAL A 54 -12.53 0.56 0.80
N ALA A 55 -13.24 0.59 -0.33
CA ALA A 55 -12.67 0.23 -1.63
C ALA A 55 -11.48 1.14 -2.00
N ILE A 56 -11.62 2.46 -1.79
CA ILE A 56 -10.53 3.43 -2.01
C ILE A 56 -9.30 3.08 -1.19
N CYS A 57 -9.46 2.78 0.11
CA CYS A 57 -8.34 2.42 0.98
C CYS A 57 -7.62 1.15 0.49
N VAL A 58 -8.36 0.13 0.05
CA VAL A 58 -7.77 -1.09 -0.50
C VAL A 58 -6.99 -0.81 -1.79
N LEU A 59 -7.56 -0.02 -2.70
CA LEU A 59 -6.86 0.37 -3.94
C LEU A 59 -5.60 1.19 -3.65
N CYS A 60 -5.66 2.09 -2.67
CA CYS A 60 -4.48 2.83 -2.21
C CYS A 60 -3.40 1.88 -1.69
N ALA A 61 -3.75 0.94 -0.82
CA ALA A 61 -2.80 -0.03 -0.26
C ALA A 61 -2.08 -0.83 -1.36
N CYS A 62 -2.84 -1.29 -2.36
CA CYS A 62 -2.26 -1.97 -3.52
C CYS A 62 -1.21 -1.10 -4.25
N VAL A 63 -1.53 0.16 -4.53
CA VAL A 63 -0.62 1.08 -5.23
C VAL A 63 0.60 1.42 -4.37
N ILE A 64 0.39 1.76 -3.10
CA ILE A 64 1.46 2.13 -2.16
C ILE A 64 2.46 0.98 -2.03
N SER A 65 1.97 -0.23 -1.76
CA SER A 65 2.79 -1.42 -1.61
C SER A 65 3.54 -1.75 -2.91
N PHE A 66 2.85 -1.72 -4.07
CA PHE A 66 3.51 -1.95 -5.36
C PHE A 66 4.63 -0.95 -5.66
N VAL A 67 4.37 0.35 -5.48
CA VAL A 67 5.35 1.39 -5.83
C VAL A 67 6.56 1.37 -4.89
N SER A 68 6.29 1.25 -3.57
CA SER A 68 7.31 1.31 -2.52
C SER A 68 8.20 0.07 -2.50
N VAL A 69 7.62 -1.13 -2.60
CA VAL A 69 8.35 -2.41 -2.53
C VAL A 69 9.11 -2.74 -3.83
N ASN A 70 8.73 -2.13 -4.96
CA ASN A 70 9.44 -2.35 -6.22
C ASN A 70 10.90 -1.88 -6.13
N GLY A 71 11.81 -2.83 -6.32
CA GLY A 71 13.26 -2.65 -6.19
C GLY A 71 13.88 -3.52 -5.09
N PHE A 72 13.07 -4.05 -4.17
CA PHE A 72 13.52 -5.00 -3.16
C PHE A 72 13.53 -6.44 -3.71
N LYS A 73 14.47 -7.25 -3.18
CA LYS A 73 14.67 -8.65 -3.59
C LYS A 73 14.08 -9.67 -2.62
N ASN A 74 13.77 -9.26 -1.39
CA ASN A 74 13.18 -10.12 -0.37
C ASN A 74 12.31 -9.30 0.58
N ASN A 75 11.61 -9.99 1.49
CA ASN A 75 10.83 -9.41 2.60
C ASN A 75 9.64 -8.54 2.13
N GLY A 76 8.95 -8.94 1.06
CA GLY A 76 7.85 -8.16 0.49
C GLY A 76 6.69 -8.00 1.45
N ILE A 77 6.37 -9.04 2.21
CA ILE A 77 5.37 -9.00 3.28
C ILE A 77 5.67 -7.88 4.30
N LEU A 78 6.89 -7.87 4.86
CA LEU A 78 7.26 -6.90 5.90
C LEU A 78 7.30 -5.47 5.35
N LEU A 79 7.87 -5.29 4.16
CA LEU A 79 7.95 -3.98 3.52
C LEU A 79 6.57 -3.45 3.16
N GLY A 80 5.68 -4.32 2.65
CA GLY A 80 4.28 -3.98 2.39
C GLY A 80 3.58 -3.52 3.66
N LEU A 81 3.71 -4.27 4.77
CA LEU A 81 3.13 -3.89 6.06
C LEU A 81 3.61 -2.52 6.55
N ILE A 82 4.92 -2.24 6.46
CA ILE A 82 5.48 -0.94 6.88
C ILE A 82 5.00 0.19 5.97
N ALA A 83 4.86 -0.07 4.67
CA ALA A 83 4.43 0.92 3.69
C ALA A 83 3.01 1.44 3.97
N GLU A 84 2.14 0.64 4.59
CA GLU A 84 0.76 1.02 4.88
C GLU A 84 0.58 1.95 6.08
N MET A 85 1.62 2.18 6.89
CA MET A 85 1.52 2.96 8.13
C MET A 85 0.89 4.35 7.92
N PRO A 86 1.25 5.15 6.91
CA PRO A 86 0.61 6.44 6.66
C PRO A 86 -0.89 6.32 6.37
N LEU A 87 -1.31 5.27 5.65
CA LEU A 87 -2.71 5.04 5.32
C LEU A 87 -3.52 4.59 6.55
N VAL A 88 -2.91 3.80 7.44
CA VAL A 88 -3.49 3.44 8.75
C VAL A 88 -3.65 4.68 9.63
N PHE A 89 -2.64 5.55 9.70
CA PHE A 89 -2.73 6.82 10.44
C PHE A 89 -3.82 7.74 9.86
N TYR A 90 -3.90 7.85 8.53
CA TYR A 90 -4.97 8.59 7.87
C TYR A 90 -6.36 8.07 8.25
N SER A 91 -6.54 6.75 8.25
CA SER A 91 -7.81 6.13 8.66
C SER A 91 -8.13 6.37 10.14
N LEU A 92 -7.12 6.42 11.01
CA LEU A 92 -7.29 6.70 12.43
C LEU A 92 -7.72 8.16 12.68
N VAL A 93 -7.08 9.11 11.99
CA VAL A 93 -7.48 10.53 12.05
C VAL A 93 -8.93 10.68 11.58
N ASN A 94 -9.30 10.02 10.48
CA ASN A 94 -10.68 10.02 9.99
C ASN A 94 -11.69 9.39 10.96
N LEU A 95 -11.27 8.46 11.81
CA LEU A 95 -12.14 7.91 12.86
C LEU A 95 -12.41 8.95 13.95
N ILE A 96 -11.34 9.60 14.44
CA ILE A 96 -11.41 10.54 15.57
C ILE A 96 -12.19 11.80 15.20
N PHE A 97 -11.92 12.38 14.02
CA PHE A 97 -12.46 13.70 13.67
C PHE A 97 -13.78 13.64 12.90
N ASN A 98 -13.99 12.61 12.05
CA ASN A 98 -15.19 12.52 11.21
C ASN A 98 -16.24 11.55 11.77
N GLY A 99 -16.05 11.02 12.98
CA GLY A 99 -17.04 10.18 13.67
C GLY A 99 -17.42 8.91 12.92
N ASN A 100 -16.48 8.35 12.13
CA ASN A 100 -16.74 7.11 11.41
C ASN A 100 -17.12 5.98 12.38
N TYR A 101 -17.96 5.05 11.92
CA TYR A 101 -18.29 3.85 12.67
C TYR A 101 -17.03 3.01 12.90
N VAL A 102 -16.74 2.68 14.16
CA VAL A 102 -15.54 1.91 14.57
C VAL A 102 -15.41 0.61 13.78
N LEU A 103 -16.52 -0.06 13.50
CA LEU A 103 -16.53 -1.30 12.70
C LEU A 103 -15.91 -1.09 11.31
N PHE A 104 -16.25 0.00 10.62
CA PHE A 104 -15.68 0.29 9.29
C PHE A 104 -14.21 0.66 9.37
N PHE A 105 -13.76 1.31 10.44
CA PHE A 105 -12.33 1.53 10.67
C PHE A 105 -11.58 0.21 10.79
N VAL A 106 -12.06 -0.71 11.63
CA VAL A 106 -11.42 -2.02 11.82
C VAL A 106 -11.36 -2.80 10.51
N ILE A 107 -12.47 -2.86 9.75
CA ILE A 107 -12.51 -3.53 8.45
C ILE A 107 -11.50 -2.91 7.48
N LYS A 108 -11.44 -1.57 7.39
CA LYS A 108 -10.46 -0.87 6.54
C LYS A 108 -9.04 -1.23 6.91
N THR A 109 -8.69 -1.13 8.19
CA THR A 109 -7.33 -1.40 8.66
C THR A 109 -6.90 -2.83 8.36
N VAL A 110 -7.75 -3.82 8.61
CA VAL A 110 -7.45 -5.22 8.29
C VAL A 110 -7.23 -5.41 6.80
N LEU A 111 -8.11 -4.86 5.96
CA LEU A 111 -7.97 -5.00 4.50
C LEU A 111 -6.74 -4.27 3.96
N ILE A 112 -6.44 -3.07 4.45
CA ILE A 112 -5.22 -2.32 4.10
C ILE A 112 -3.98 -3.17 4.38
N ILE A 113 -3.88 -3.74 5.60
CA ILE A 113 -2.72 -4.56 5.99
C ILE A 113 -2.62 -5.82 5.12
N LEU A 114 -3.73 -6.54 4.93
CA LEU A 114 -3.76 -7.77 4.15
C LEU A 114 -3.34 -7.53 2.69
N PHE A 115 -3.94 -6.55 2.02
CA PHE A 115 -3.60 -6.23 0.64
C PHE A 115 -2.20 -5.63 0.52
N GLY A 116 -1.78 -4.78 1.47
CA GLY A 116 -0.42 -4.27 1.53
C GLY A 116 0.62 -5.39 1.61
N MET A 117 0.41 -6.37 2.49
CA MET A 117 1.29 -7.55 2.61
C MET A 117 1.30 -8.42 1.34
N LEU A 118 0.11 -8.72 0.80
CA LEU A 118 -0.05 -9.57 -0.38
C LEU A 118 0.62 -8.95 -1.61
N ILE A 119 0.31 -7.69 -1.91
CA ILE A 119 0.91 -6.98 -3.05
C ILE A 119 2.40 -6.78 -2.84
N GLY A 120 2.84 -6.52 -1.61
CA GLY A 120 4.26 -6.37 -1.30
C GLY A 120 5.02 -7.64 -1.64
N GLU A 121 4.50 -8.80 -1.25
CA GLU A 121 5.11 -10.10 -1.56
C GLU A 121 5.11 -10.43 -3.06
N LEU A 122 4.05 -10.05 -3.78
CA LEU A 122 3.97 -10.23 -5.24
C LEU A 122 4.92 -9.30 -6.01
N THR A 123 5.23 -8.13 -5.43
CA THR A 123 6.04 -7.09 -6.09
C THR A 123 7.54 -7.34 -6.00
N VAL A 124 8.00 -8.04 -4.96
CA VAL A 124 9.43 -8.31 -4.77
C VAL A 124 10.01 -9.08 -5.95
N ARG A 125 11.17 -8.61 -6.45
CA ARG A 125 11.89 -9.26 -7.55
C ARG A 125 12.60 -10.51 -7.04
N LYS A 126 11.86 -11.62 -6.95
CA LYS A 126 12.44 -12.93 -6.63
C LYS A 126 13.38 -13.33 -7.76
N ASN A 127 14.68 -13.26 -7.50
CA ASN A 127 15.66 -13.90 -8.38
C ASN A 127 15.44 -15.41 -8.31
N LYS A 128 14.63 -15.97 -9.21
CA LYS A 128 14.58 -17.42 -9.43
C LYS A 128 15.99 -17.87 -9.81
N LYS A 129 16.72 -18.45 -8.87
CA LYS A 129 17.91 -19.25 -9.20
C LYS A 129 17.41 -20.51 -9.91
N ILE A 130 17.23 -20.43 -11.23
CA ILE A 130 17.04 -21.63 -12.04
C ILE A 130 18.37 -22.39 -11.96
N LYS A 131 18.40 -23.46 -11.17
CA LYS A 131 19.50 -24.42 -11.20
C LYS A 131 19.42 -25.12 -12.57
N VAL A 132 20.19 -24.63 -13.53
CA VAL A 132 20.47 -25.41 -14.74
C VAL A 132 21.43 -26.52 -14.30
N SER A 133 20.92 -27.73 -14.06
CA SER A 133 21.80 -28.88 -13.87
C SER A 133 22.52 -29.09 -15.20
N LYS A 134 23.83 -28.86 -15.23
CA LYS A 134 24.66 -29.32 -16.33
C LYS A 134 24.52 -30.85 -16.37
N TRP A 135 23.83 -31.34 -17.40
CA TRP A 135 23.89 -32.76 -17.75
C TRP A 135 25.35 -33.03 -18.12
N LYS A 136 25.94 -34.04 -17.46
CA LYS A 136 27.29 -34.54 -17.75
C LYS A 136 27.26 -35.39 -19.00
#